data_AF-A0AAV3T0G3-F1
#
_entry.id   AF-A0AAV3T0G3-F1
#
_cell.length_a   1.000
_cell.length_b   1.000
_cell.length_c   1.000
_cell.angle_alpha   90.00
_cell.angle_beta   90.00
_cell.angle_gamma   90.00
#
_symmetry.space_group_name_H-M   'P 1'
#
loop_
_entity.id
_entity.type
_entity.pdbx_description
1 polymer ?
#
loop_
_entity_poly.entity_id
_entity_poly.type
_entity_poly.pdbx_seq_one_letter_code
_entity_poly.pdbx_strand_id
1 'polypeptide(L)'
;MADDSNPTVEDVEDVPPEDLAEDGVLSPEDLDVEGREEVEEIGDGRYVVSTSEGRSPDPRPADDLPGETDDSPTPAETPSAAAALSAVPEQYAAALAVKTDHGVADERFASNNVVDTFERALRWYAHRIDPSEPPEDVLRVLLAESDLDL
;
A
#
# COMPACT_ATOMS: atom_id res chain seq x y z
N MET A 1 19.82 -8.34 -51.94
CA MET A 1 19.47 -6.92 -52.15
C MET A 1 18.07 -6.78 -51.58
N ALA A 2 17.87 -6.61 -50.28
CA ALA A 2 18.31 -5.56 -49.35
C ALA A 2 17.67 -4.19 -49.67
N ASP A 3 16.73 -3.81 -48.79
CA ASP A 3 16.37 -2.47 -48.26
C ASP A 3 14.95 -2.64 -47.67
N ASP A 4 14.75 -3.02 -46.40
CA ASP A 4 15.03 -2.28 -45.16
C ASP A 4 14.81 -0.76 -45.28
N SER A 5 13.55 -0.36 -45.19
CA SER A 5 13.19 1.02 -44.89
C SER A 5 12.43 1.03 -43.57
N ASN A 6 13.20 0.94 -42.51
CA ASN A 6 12.84 1.45 -41.19
C ASN A 6 12.47 2.95 -41.33
N PRO A 7 11.34 3.45 -40.79
CA PRO A 7 11.11 4.89 -40.77
C PRO A 7 12.18 5.57 -39.92
N THR A 8 12.89 6.50 -40.56
CA THR A 8 13.83 7.45 -39.96
C THR A 8 13.20 8.09 -38.72
N VAL A 9 13.83 7.89 -37.57
CA VAL A 9 13.66 8.74 -36.39
C VAL A 9 14.17 10.14 -36.76
N GLU A 10 13.26 10.99 -37.23
CA GLU A 10 13.53 12.42 -37.39
C GLU A 10 13.66 13.04 -36.00
N ASP A 11 14.88 13.52 -35.72
CA ASP A 11 15.17 14.72 -34.94
C ASP A 11 14.46 14.83 -33.58
N VAL A 12 14.94 14.03 -32.61
CA VAL A 12 14.82 14.45 -31.21
C VAL A 12 15.79 15.62 -31.06
N GLU A 13 15.25 16.85 -31.00
CA GLU A 13 16.03 18.04 -30.67
C GLU A 13 17.00 17.71 -29.54
N ASP A 14 18.29 17.98 -29.78
CA ASP A 14 19.38 17.85 -28.82
C ASP A 14 19.11 18.83 -27.67
N VAL A 15 18.33 18.38 -26.68
CA VAL A 15 18.14 19.11 -25.43
C VAL A 15 19.48 19.07 -24.68
N PRO A 16 20.10 20.22 -24.39
CA PRO A 16 21.38 20.26 -23.69
C PRO A 16 21.25 19.59 -22.31
N PRO A 17 22.26 18.82 -21.85
CA PRO A 17 22.15 18.01 -20.63
C PRO A 17 22.41 18.82 -19.35
N GLU A 18 21.89 20.03 -19.23
CA GLU A 18 22.24 20.92 -18.10
C GLU A 18 21.08 21.28 -17.16
N ASP A 19 19.90 20.64 -17.25
CA ASP A 19 18.77 20.89 -16.32
C ASP A 19 17.92 19.65 -15.98
N LEU A 20 18.47 18.42 -16.02
CA LEU A 20 17.76 17.19 -15.59
C LEU A 20 18.32 16.54 -14.30
N ALA A 21 19.32 17.15 -13.67
CA ALA A 21 19.48 16.99 -12.23
C ALA A 21 18.58 18.08 -11.65
N GLU A 22 17.34 17.77 -11.24
CA GLU A 22 16.98 17.88 -9.82
C GLU A 22 15.52 17.42 -9.57
N ASP A 23 14.90 16.54 -10.38
CA ASP A 23 13.51 16.11 -10.06
C ASP A 23 13.13 14.76 -10.69
N GLY A 24 13.49 13.64 -10.05
CA GLY A 24 12.92 12.35 -10.46
C GLY A 24 13.43 11.09 -9.78
N VAL A 25 14.66 11.10 -9.25
CA VAL A 25 15.17 9.95 -8.47
C VAL A 25 16.09 10.48 -7.38
N LEU A 26 15.71 10.26 -6.12
CA LEU A 26 16.55 10.56 -4.97
C LEU A 26 17.67 9.51 -4.91
N SER A 27 18.91 9.97 -4.71
CA SER A 27 20.04 9.07 -4.48
C SER A 27 19.87 8.39 -3.11
N PRO A 28 20.51 7.23 -2.84
CA PRO A 28 20.43 6.56 -1.54
C PRO A 28 20.78 7.47 -0.35
N GLU A 29 21.75 8.36 -0.54
CA GLU A 29 22.13 9.40 0.41
C GLU A 29 21.05 10.49 0.58
N ASP A 30 20.27 10.79 -0.47
CA ASP A 30 19.12 11.70 -0.40
C ASP A 30 17.89 11.04 0.22
N LEU A 31 17.87 9.70 0.36
CA LEU A 31 16.85 8.96 1.09
C LEU A 31 17.16 8.85 2.59
N ASP A 32 18.28 9.39 3.06
CA ASP A 32 18.65 9.36 4.48
C ASP A 32 17.75 10.28 5.32
N VAL A 33 16.81 9.67 6.05
CA VAL A 33 15.79 10.34 6.85
C VAL A 33 16.21 10.55 8.30
N GLU A 34 17.35 10.00 8.74
CA GLU A 34 17.76 9.96 10.15
C GLU A 34 18.08 11.35 10.74
N GLY A 35 18.40 12.33 9.88
CA GLY A 35 18.74 13.71 10.26
C GLY A 35 17.67 14.75 10.00
N ARG A 36 16.47 14.36 9.54
CA ARG A 36 15.40 15.32 9.16
C ARG A 36 14.57 15.72 10.37
N GLU A 37 14.34 17.02 10.55
CA GLU A 37 13.60 17.56 11.69
C GLU A 37 12.12 17.12 11.74
N GLU A 38 11.56 16.73 10.58
CA GLU A 38 10.21 16.18 10.47
C GLU A 38 10.11 14.70 10.86
N VAL A 39 11.26 14.04 11.02
CA VAL A 39 11.37 12.59 11.20
C VAL A 39 11.77 12.27 12.64
N GLU A 40 10.92 11.51 13.32
CA GLU A 40 11.17 11.04 14.68
C GLU A 40 11.25 9.51 14.73
N GLU A 41 12.27 8.98 15.41
CA GLU A 41 12.46 7.54 15.57
C GLU A 41 11.55 7.00 16.69
N ILE A 42 10.77 5.98 16.36
CA ILE A 42 9.86 5.30 17.31
C ILE A 42 10.40 3.93 17.78
N GLY A 43 11.65 3.62 17.47
CA GLY A 43 12.37 2.39 17.83
C GLY A 43 12.25 1.26 16.80
N ASP A 44 13.20 0.32 16.88
CA ASP A 44 13.36 -0.84 15.97
C ASP A 44 13.51 -0.44 14.48
N GLY A 45 14.21 0.66 14.19
CA GLY A 45 14.45 1.11 12.81
C GLY A 45 13.20 1.62 12.08
N ARG A 46 12.21 2.10 12.84
CA ARG A 46 10.97 2.68 12.33
C ARG A 46 10.93 4.17 12.60
N TYR A 47 10.46 4.93 11.63
CA TYR A 47 10.46 6.39 11.65
C TYR A 47 9.06 6.91 11.32
N VAL A 48 8.67 8.02 11.95
CA VAL A 48 7.41 8.73 11.70
C VAL A 48 7.73 10.08 11.07
N VAL A 49 7.03 10.42 9.99
CA VAL A 49 7.17 11.69 9.27
C VAL A 49 5.95 12.57 9.58
N SER A 50 6.17 13.71 10.22
CA SER A 50 5.09 14.63 10.60
C SER A 50 4.64 15.50 9.43
N THR A 51 3.51 15.21 8.79
CA THR A 51 3.02 15.99 7.62
C THR A 51 2.45 17.37 7.95
N SER A 52 2.75 17.94 9.11
CA SER A 52 2.27 19.25 9.55
C SER A 52 3.41 20.01 10.22
N GLU A 53 3.77 21.14 9.63
CA GLU A 53 4.82 22.05 10.10
C GLU A 53 4.68 22.35 11.60
N GLY A 54 5.61 21.83 12.40
CA GLY A 54 5.94 22.38 13.71
C GLY A 54 5.18 21.85 14.93
N ARG A 55 4.82 20.56 14.99
CA ARG A 55 4.41 19.96 16.28
C ARG A 55 5.12 18.64 16.58
N SER A 56 6.30 18.73 17.18
CA SER A 56 6.87 17.60 17.93
C SER A 56 5.86 17.15 19.01
N PRO A 57 5.52 15.87 19.12
CA PRO A 57 4.83 15.34 20.28
C PRO A 57 5.82 15.33 21.46
N ASP A 58 5.85 16.42 22.22
CA ASP A 58 6.65 16.51 23.45
C ASP A 58 6.32 15.32 24.39
N PRO A 59 7.29 14.43 24.68
CA PRO A 59 7.10 13.40 25.69
C PRO A 59 7.24 14.08 27.06
N ARG A 60 6.15 14.71 27.53
CA ARG A 60 6.13 15.32 28.86
C ARG A 60 6.40 14.23 29.92
N PRO A 61 7.38 14.41 30.82
CA PRO A 61 7.54 13.51 31.95
C PRO A 61 6.29 13.59 32.83
N ALA A 62 5.70 12.43 33.08
CA ALA A 62 4.52 12.24 33.92
C ALA A 62 4.89 12.44 35.39
N ASP A 63 4.99 13.69 35.84
CA ASP A 63 5.05 14.02 37.26
C ASP A 63 4.00 15.10 37.56
N ASP A 64 3.04 14.71 38.42
CA ASP A 64 2.09 15.54 39.13
C ASP A 64 0.92 16.20 38.35
N LEU A 65 -0.11 15.41 38.01
CA LEU A 65 -1.50 15.89 37.97
C LEU A 65 -2.44 14.87 38.63
N PRO A 66 -3.33 15.29 39.55
CA PRO A 66 -4.24 14.39 40.24
C PRO A 66 -5.43 14.03 39.33
N GLY A 67 -5.45 12.79 38.86
CA GLY A 67 -6.65 11.98 38.63
C GLY A 67 -7.78 12.61 37.83
N GLU A 68 -7.56 12.85 36.54
CA GLU A 68 -8.63 12.66 35.57
C GLU A 68 -8.37 11.30 34.92
N THR A 69 -9.23 10.33 35.21
CA THR A 69 -9.30 9.07 34.46
C THR A 69 -9.71 9.43 33.03
N ASP A 70 -8.71 9.75 32.22
CA ASP A 70 -8.81 9.82 30.78
C ASP A 70 -9.02 8.38 30.30
N ASP A 71 -10.30 7.99 30.24
CA ASP A 71 -10.79 6.81 29.52
C ASP A 71 -10.73 7.11 28.01
N SER A 72 -9.61 7.67 27.54
CA SER A 72 -9.32 7.68 26.11
C SER A 72 -8.93 6.25 25.76
N PRO A 73 -9.59 5.62 24.78
CA PRO A 73 -9.11 4.35 24.29
C PRO A 73 -7.69 4.58 23.77
N THR A 74 -6.69 4.03 24.47
CA THR A 74 -5.38 3.75 23.88
C THR A 74 -5.65 3.23 22.47
N PRO A 75 -5.07 3.81 21.40
CA PRO A 75 -5.20 3.27 20.07
C PRO A 75 -4.82 1.80 20.15
N ALA A 76 -5.83 0.93 20.12
CA ALA A 76 -5.60 -0.49 20.15
C ALA A 76 -4.73 -0.75 18.92
N GLU A 77 -3.48 -1.16 19.14
CA GLU A 77 -2.58 -1.52 18.06
C GLU A 77 -3.34 -2.50 17.18
N THR A 78 -3.79 -2.04 16.02
CA THR A 78 -4.64 -2.85 15.17
C THR A 78 -3.72 -3.99 14.73
N PRO A 79 -4.03 -5.25 15.09
CA PRO A 79 -3.10 -6.33 14.86
C PRO A 79 -2.78 -6.38 13.37
N SER A 80 -1.49 -6.49 13.05
CA SER A 80 -1.02 -6.69 11.68
C SER A 80 -1.85 -7.79 11.01
N ALA A 81 -2.11 -7.66 9.71
CA ALA A 81 -2.91 -8.64 8.96
C ALA A 81 -2.41 -10.08 9.18
N ALA A 82 -1.10 -10.28 9.32
CA ALA A 82 -0.50 -11.58 9.63
C ALA A 82 -0.88 -12.10 11.03
N ALA A 83 -0.88 -11.24 12.05
CA ALA A 83 -1.29 -11.61 13.41
C ALA A 83 -2.80 -11.90 13.46
N ALA A 84 -3.61 -11.12 12.74
CA ALA A 84 -5.04 -11.35 12.63
C ALA A 84 -5.36 -12.69 11.93
N LEU A 85 -4.64 -13.04 10.86
CA LEU A 85 -4.80 -14.32 10.16
C LEU A 85 -4.33 -15.50 11.02
N SER A 86 -3.27 -15.33 11.82
CA SER A 86 -2.76 -16.39 12.70
C SER A 86 -3.69 -16.71 13.88
N ALA A 87 -4.56 -15.77 14.26
CA ALA A 87 -5.55 -15.96 15.31
C ALA A 87 -6.82 -16.68 14.84
N VAL A 88 -6.98 -16.87 13.52
CA VAL A 88 -8.14 -17.53 12.93
C VAL A 88 -8.09 -19.04 13.20
N PRO A 89 -9.16 -19.65 13.74
CA PRO A 89 -9.18 -21.09 14.04
C PRO A 89 -9.34 -21.98 12.80
N GLU A 90 -9.87 -21.44 11.70
CA GLU A 90 -10.04 -22.15 10.43
C GLU A 90 -8.70 -22.46 9.74
N GLN A 91 -8.68 -23.56 8.96
CA GLN A 91 -7.45 -24.03 8.31
C GLN A 91 -6.92 -23.13 7.19
N TYR A 92 -7.80 -22.38 6.52
CA TYR A 92 -7.46 -21.50 5.41
C TYR A 92 -8.04 -20.12 5.62
N ALA A 93 -7.22 -19.09 5.48
CA ALA A 93 -7.64 -17.71 5.60
C ALA A 93 -6.94 -16.80 4.58
N ALA A 94 -7.62 -15.75 4.15
CA ALA A 94 -7.10 -14.73 3.26
C ALA A 94 -7.54 -13.34 3.75
N ALA A 95 -6.61 -12.39 3.78
CA ALA A 95 -6.90 -10.99 4.06
C ALA A 95 -6.46 -10.15 2.86
N LEU A 96 -7.38 -9.40 2.27
CA LEU A 96 -7.12 -8.55 1.12
C LEU A 96 -7.38 -7.10 1.48
N ALA A 97 -6.46 -6.23 1.09
CA ALA A 97 -6.59 -4.78 1.11
C ALA A 97 -6.46 -4.28 -0.33
N VAL A 98 -7.46 -3.56 -0.83
CA VAL A 98 -7.50 -3.11 -2.23
C VAL A 98 -7.83 -1.64 -2.27
N LYS A 99 -7.02 -0.87 -3.01
CA LYS A 99 -7.29 0.52 -3.34
C LYS A 99 -7.88 0.59 -4.74
N THR A 100 -9.08 1.15 -4.85
CA THR A 100 -9.74 1.46 -6.13
C THR A 100 -10.04 2.94 -6.22
N ASP A 101 -10.58 3.39 -7.35
CA ASP A 101 -11.11 4.76 -7.52
C ASP A 101 -12.24 5.07 -6.50
N HIS A 102 -12.82 4.04 -5.91
CA HIS A 102 -13.83 4.12 -4.86
C HIS A 102 -13.24 4.08 -3.44
N GLY A 103 -11.91 4.20 -3.29
CA GLY A 103 -11.19 4.20 -2.03
C GLY A 103 -10.63 2.83 -1.64
N VAL A 104 -10.11 2.75 -0.40
CA VAL A 104 -9.51 1.52 0.15
C VAL A 104 -10.61 0.65 0.78
N ALA A 105 -10.54 -0.65 0.55
CA ALA A 105 -11.36 -1.64 1.22
C ALA A 105 -10.51 -2.81 1.71
N ASP A 106 -10.86 -3.31 2.88
CA ASP A 106 -10.19 -4.43 3.55
C ASP A 106 -11.22 -5.49 3.89
N GLU A 107 -10.93 -6.75 3.58
CA GLU A 107 -11.81 -7.88 3.90
C GLU A 107 -11.00 -9.11 4.28
N ARG A 108 -11.59 -9.94 5.14
CA ARG A 108 -10.97 -11.20 5.60
C ARG A 108 -11.93 -12.37 5.43
N PHE A 109 -11.40 -13.47 4.93
CA PHE A 109 -12.11 -14.72 4.71
C PHE A 109 -11.41 -15.84 5.48
N ALA A 110 -12.20 -16.72 6.08
CA ALA A 110 -11.72 -17.87 6.83
C ALA A 110 -12.65 -19.06 6.58
N SER A 111 -12.09 -20.22 6.23
CA SER A 111 -12.83 -21.47 6.05
C SER A 111 -11.93 -22.68 6.23
N ASN A 112 -12.53 -23.83 6.54
CA ASN A 112 -11.84 -25.13 6.51
C ASN A 112 -11.75 -25.71 5.08
N ASN A 113 -12.24 -25.00 4.07
CA ASN A 113 -12.16 -25.37 2.66
C ASN A 113 -11.43 -24.28 1.86
N VAL A 114 -10.31 -24.66 1.24
CA VAL A 114 -9.49 -23.75 0.44
C VAL A 114 -10.23 -23.18 -0.77
N VAL A 115 -11.10 -23.98 -1.40
CA VAL A 115 -11.87 -23.54 -2.58
C VAL A 115 -12.86 -22.45 -2.20
N ASP A 116 -13.55 -22.59 -1.06
CA ASP A 116 -14.50 -21.58 -0.57
C ASP A 116 -13.79 -20.27 -0.22
N THR A 117 -12.64 -20.35 0.47
CA THR A 117 -11.84 -19.17 0.82
C THR A 117 -11.38 -18.44 -0.44
N PHE A 118 -10.85 -19.18 -1.41
CA PHE A 118 -10.37 -18.62 -2.68
C PHE A 118 -11.49 -18.01 -3.52
N GLU A 119 -12.60 -18.73 -3.71
CA GLU A 119 -13.77 -18.24 -4.46
C GLU A 119 -14.32 -16.96 -3.82
N ARG A 120 -14.42 -16.93 -2.49
CA ARG A 120 -14.94 -15.76 -1.76
C ARG A 120 -14.01 -14.55 -1.91
N ALA A 121 -12.70 -14.76 -1.89
CA ALA A 121 -11.71 -13.71 -2.13
C ALA A 121 -11.82 -13.14 -3.56
N LEU A 122 -11.87 -14.01 -4.59
CA LEU A 122 -12.02 -13.57 -5.98
C LEU A 122 -13.34 -12.84 -6.23
N ARG A 123 -14.44 -13.39 -5.71
CA ARG A 123 -15.78 -12.79 -5.87
C ARG A 123 -15.85 -11.41 -5.21
N TRP A 124 -15.30 -11.28 -4.01
CA TRP A 124 -15.23 -9.99 -3.31
C TRP A 124 -14.37 -8.98 -4.08
N TYR A 125 -13.20 -9.41 -4.57
CA TYR A 125 -12.31 -8.54 -5.35
C TYR A 125 -13.02 -8.02 -6.61
N ALA A 126 -13.63 -8.92 -7.38
CA ALA A 126 -14.35 -8.57 -8.60
C ALA A 126 -15.48 -7.56 -8.35
N HIS A 127 -16.29 -7.79 -7.30
CA HIS A 127 -17.35 -6.87 -6.91
C HIS A 127 -16.83 -5.51 -6.46
N ARG A 128 -15.59 -5.44 -5.94
CA ARG A 128 -14.95 -4.19 -5.55
C ARG A 128 -14.45 -3.39 -6.74
N ILE A 129 -14.06 -4.06 -7.82
CA ILE A 129 -13.64 -3.45 -9.09
C ILE A 129 -14.84 -2.89 -9.84
N ASP A 130 -15.85 -3.73 -10.09
CA ASP A 130 -17.10 -3.31 -10.70
C ASP A 130 -18.31 -3.95 -9.99
N PRO A 131 -19.08 -3.18 -9.20
CA PRO A 131 -20.24 -3.71 -8.50
C PRO A 131 -21.48 -3.88 -9.41
N SER A 132 -21.45 -3.36 -10.65
CA SER A 132 -22.56 -3.41 -11.60
C SER A 132 -22.58 -4.67 -12.45
N GLU A 133 -21.43 -5.31 -12.62
CA GLU A 133 -21.28 -6.56 -13.36
C GLU A 133 -21.24 -7.79 -12.43
N PRO A 134 -21.67 -8.97 -12.94
CA PRO A 134 -21.45 -10.22 -12.24
C PRO A 134 -19.94 -10.46 -12.02
N PRO A 135 -19.53 -10.93 -10.83
CA PRO A 135 -18.13 -11.10 -10.49
C PRO A 135 -17.39 -12.06 -11.45
N GLU A 136 -18.08 -13.07 -11.99
CA GLU A 136 -17.52 -14.00 -12.98
C GLU A 136 -17.16 -13.36 -14.33
N ASP A 137 -17.88 -12.33 -14.76
CA ASP A 137 -17.63 -11.63 -16.02
C ASP A 137 -16.44 -10.69 -15.85
N VAL A 138 -16.41 -9.95 -14.72
CA VAL A 138 -15.26 -9.11 -14.33
C VAL A 138 -13.98 -9.95 -14.23
N LEU A 139 -14.02 -11.09 -13.53
CA LEU A 139 -12.86 -11.99 -13.42
C LEU A 139 -12.42 -12.52 -14.78
N ARG A 140 -13.34 -12.81 -15.70
CA ARG A 140 -13.00 -13.27 -17.04
C ARG A 140 -12.23 -12.21 -17.82
N VAL A 141 -12.66 -10.96 -17.75
CA VAL A 141 -11.94 -9.83 -18.36
C VAL A 141 -10.56 -9.65 -17.72
N LEU A 142 -10.49 -9.61 -16.38
CA LEU A 142 -9.22 -9.45 -15.68
C LEU A 142 -8.21 -10.55 -16.01
N LEU A 143 -8.67 -11.80 -16.14
CA LEU A 143 -7.81 -12.92 -16.54
C LEU A 143 -7.38 -12.82 -18.00
N ALA A 144 -8.29 -12.42 -18.90
CA ALA A 144 -7.98 -12.26 -20.32
C ALA A 144 -6.95 -11.15 -20.58
N GLU A 145 -6.97 -10.10 -19.76
CA GLU A 145 -6.02 -8.97 -19.84
C GLU A 145 -4.74 -9.20 -19.03
N SER A 146 -4.64 -10.30 -18.27
CA SER A 146 -3.45 -10.61 -17.46
C SER A 146 -2.45 -11.48 -18.23
N ASP A 147 -1.15 -11.26 -18.02
CA ASP A 147 -0.07 -12.14 -18.49
C ASP A 147 0.00 -13.49 -17.75
N LEU A 148 -1.10 -13.96 -17.16
CA LEU A 148 -1.15 -15.27 -16.51
C LEU A 148 -1.33 -16.36 -17.59
N ASP A 149 -0.27 -17.12 -17.84
CA ASP A 149 -0.37 -18.39 -18.58
C ASP A 149 -1.10 -19.43 -17.71
N LEU A 150 -2.36 -19.71 -18.05
CA LEU A 150 -3.22 -20.72 -17.40
C LEU A 150 -3.35 -22.00 -18.24
#